data_AF-A0A358TZX8-F1
#
_entry.id   AF-A0A358TZX8-F1
#
_cell.length_a   1.000
_cell.length_b   1.000
_cell.length_c   1.000
_cell.angle_alpha   90.00
_cell.angle_beta   90.00
_cell.angle_gamma   90.00
#
_symmetry.space_group_name_H-M   'P 1'
#
loop_
_entity.id
_entity.type
_entity.pdbx_description
1 polymer ?
#
loop_
_entity_poly.entity_id
_entity_poly.type
_entity_poly.pdbx_seq_one_letter_code
_entity_poly.pdbx_strand_id
1 'polypeptide(L)' 'MDKDEPLKKEEKVMPAIPKKVEIDRQSALNKISSKTPILDAQKGKIKLNPENPSHNDWYEDK' A
#
# COMPACT_ATOMS: atom_id res chain seq x y z
N MET A 1 27.06 60.07 12.19
CA MET A 1 27.48 59.01 13.13
C MET A 1 26.35 58.00 13.13
N ASP A 2 26.24 57.27 12.02
CA ASP A 2 25.20 56.27 11.83
C ASP A 2 25.63 55.01 12.58
N LYS A 3 24.77 54.58 13.49
CA LYS A 3 25.03 53.42 14.34
C LYS A 3 24.78 52.17 13.50
N ASP A 4 25.84 51.45 13.18
CA ASP A 4 25.77 50.10 12.61
C ASP A 4 25.13 49.16 13.63
N GLU A 5 23.82 48.98 13.54
CA GLU A 5 23.09 47.98 14.30
C GLU A 5 23.34 46.59 13.67
N PRO A 6 23.79 45.58 14.42
CA PRO A 6 24.10 44.28 13.82
C PRO A 6 22.80 43.61 13.39
N LEU A 7 22.63 43.43 12.08
CA LEU A 7 21.54 42.65 11.50
C LEU A 7 21.55 41.25 12.12
N LYS A 8 20.63 41.01 13.06
CA LYS A 8 20.36 39.69 13.62
C LYS A 8 20.01 38.78 12.45
N LYS A 9 20.94 37.90 12.08
CA LYS A 9 20.67 36.81 11.15
C LYS A 9 19.63 35.92 11.83
N GLU A 10 18.37 36.07 11.44
CA GLU A 10 17.33 35.07 11.69
C GLU A 10 17.70 33.84 10.87
N GLU A 11 18.61 33.03 11.40
CA GLU A 11 18.83 31.68 10.92
C GLU A 11 17.54 30.91 11.26
N LYS A 12 16.62 30.83 10.29
CA LYS A 12 15.44 29.97 10.40
C LYS A 12 15.96 28.56 10.64
N VAL A 13 15.86 28.11 11.88
CA VAL A 13 16.15 26.72 12.28
C VAL A 13 15.23 25.83 11.46
N MET A 14 15.76 25.24 10.40
CA MET A 14 14.98 24.32 9.58
C MET A 14 14.61 23.12 10.47
N PRO A 15 13.34 22.66 10.44
CA PRO A 15 12.95 21.50 11.22
C PRO A 15 13.80 20.30 10.80
N ALA A 16 14.32 19.56 11.78
CA ALA A 16 15.17 18.41 11.54
C ALA A 16 14.43 17.39 10.65
N ILE A 17 15.14 16.86 9.65
CA ILE A 17 14.61 15.80 8.78
C ILE A 17 14.21 14.61 9.67
N PRO A 18 12.95 14.13 9.60
CA PRO A 18 12.51 12.99 10.38
C PRO A 18 13.42 11.79 10.12
N LYS A 19 13.97 11.19 11.18
CA LYS A 19 14.80 9.99 11.06
C LYS A 19 13.97 8.88 10.40
N LYS A 20 14.54 8.22 9.39
CA LYS A 20 13.94 7.04 8.78
C LYS A 20 13.74 5.99 9.87
N VAL A 21 12.49 5.72 10.21
CA VAL A 21 12.14 4.65 11.13
C VAL A 21 12.35 3.33 10.41
N GLU A 22 13.08 2.41 11.03
CA GLU A 22 13.25 1.06 10.51
C GLU A 22 11.89 0.35 10.55
N ILE A 23 11.33 0.10 9.37
CA ILE A 23 10.05 -0.58 9.26
C ILE A 23 10.33 -2.08 9.34
N ASP A 24 9.85 -2.70 10.41
CA ASP A 24 9.77 -4.15 10.48
C ASP A 24 8.73 -4.66 9.46
N ARG A 25 9.26 -5.07 8.30
CA ARG A 25 8.49 -5.55 7.15
C ARG A 25 7.65 -6.76 7.54
N GLN A 26 8.14 -7.64 8.41
CA GLN A 26 7.42 -8.85 8.78
C GLN A 26 6.19 -8.50 9.64
N SER A 27 6.35 -7.58 10.59
CA SER A 27 5.21 -7.07 11.37
C SER A 27 4.19 -6.33 10.50
N ALA A 28 4.63 -5.57 9.50
CA ALA A 28 3.74 -4.90 8.56
C ALA A 28 2.94 -5.91 7.70
N LEU A 29 3.62 -6.94 7.18
CA LEU A 29 2.99 -8.02 6.41
C LEU A 29 2.01 -8.82 7.25
N ASN A 30 2.33 -9.11 8.51
CA ASN A 30 1.42 -9.79 9.44
C ASN A 30 0.15 -8.97 9.71
N LYS A 31 0.27 -7.63 9.84
CA LYS A 31 -0.87 -6.71 9.98
C LYS A 31 -1.76 -6.65 8.73
N ILE A 32 -1.17 -6.77 7.54
CA ILE A 32 -1.93 -6.83 6.29
C ILE A 32 -2.64 -8.18 6.19
N SER A 33 -1.89 -9.28 6.35
CA SER A 33 -2.40 -10.65 6.28
C SER A 33 -3.60 -10.86 7.20
N SER A 34 -3.48 -10.46 8.48
CA SER A 34 -4.55 -10.58 9.48
C SER A 34 -5.84 -9.80 9.17
N LYS A 35 -5.79 -8.78 8.30
CA LYS A 35 -6.96 -7.98 7.88
C LYS A 35 -7.55 -8.43 6.56
N THR A 36 -6.87 -9.30 5.83
CA THR A 36 -7.33 -9.75 4.52
C THR A 36 -8.41 -10.82 4.70
N PRO A 37 -9.61 -10.66 4.12
CA PRO A 37 -10.58 -11.73 4.11
C PRO A 37 -9.99 -12.93 3.37
N ILE A 38 -9.92 -14.08 4.04
CA ILE A 38 -9.51 -15.34 3.42
C ILE A 38 -10.62 -15.71 2.43
N LEU A 39 -10.31 -15.60 1.13
CA LEU A 39 -11.22 -16.04 0.08
C LEU A 39 -11.31 -17.56 0.13
N ASP A 40 -12.45 -18.05 0.64
CA ASP A 40 -12.77 -19.47 0.59
C ASP A 40 -12.99 -19.88 -0.87
N ALA A 41 -12.11 -20.75 -1.37
CA ALA A 41 -12.16 -21.25 -2.74
C ALA A 41 -13.48 -21.98 -3.06
N GLN A 42 -14.26 -22.43 -2.06
CA GLN A 42 -15.61 -22.96 -2.30
C GLN A 42 -16.65 -21.84 -2.52
N LYS A 43 -16.47 -20.66 -1.91
CA LYS A 43 -17.41 -19.52 -1.98
C LYS A 43 -17.20 -18.60 -3.19
N GLY A 44 -16.41 -19.01 -4.17
CA GLY A 44 -16.18 -18.26 -5.42
C GLY A 44 -16.12 -19.13 -6.68
N LYS A 45 -16.30 -20.45 -6.55
CA LYS A 45 -16.31 -21.37 -7.70
C LYS A 45 -17.73 -21.53 -8.21
N ILE A 46 -18.01 -20.92 -9.36
CA ILE A 46 -19.20 -21.23 -10.14
C ILE A 46 -18.87 -22.47 -10.98
N LYS A 47 -19.65 -23.53 -10.80
CA LYS A 47 -19.53 -24.72 -11.65
C LYS A 47 -20.14 -24.37 -13.00
N LEU A 48 -19.31 -24.20 -14.01
CA LEU A 48 -19.77 -24.03 -15.39
C LEU A 48 -20.36 -25.36 -15.88
N ASN A 49 -21.54 -25.29 -16.48
CA ASN A 49 -22.15 -26.42 -17.16
C ASN A 49 -21.54 -26.54 -18.57
N PRO A 50 -20.88 -27.66 -18.93
CA PRO A 50 -20.32 -27.87 -20.26
C PRO A 50 -21.38 -28.07 -21.35
N GLU A 51 -22.64 -28.35 -20.98
CA GLU A 51 -23.75 -28.45 -21.93
C GLU A 51 -24.46 -27.09 -22.15
N ASN A 52 -24.08 -26.05 -21.42
CA ASN A 52 -24.64 -24.71 -21.61
C ASN A 52 -23.86 -23.98 -22.72
N PRO A 53 -24.51 -23.62 -23.85
CA PRO A 53 -23.85 -22.92 -24.95
C PRO A 53 -23.16 -21.62 -24.54
N SER A 54 -23.66 -20.92 -23.50
CA SER A 54 -23.07 -19.67 -22.99
C SER A 54 -21.74 -19.87 -22.24
N HIS A 55 -21.33 -21.11 -21.96
CA HIS A 55 -20.06 -21.42 -21.31
C HIS A 55 -19.03 -22.04 -22.25
N ASN A 56 -19.38 -22.29 -23.52
CA ASN A 56 -18.51 -22.94 -24.49
C ASN A 56 -17.18 -22.21 -24.66
N ASP A 57 -17.20 -20.87 -24.66
CA ASP A 57 -16.00 -20.02 -24.77
C ASP A 57 -14.93 -20.34 -23.71
N TRP A 58 -15.32 -20.85 -22.54
CA TRP A 58 -14.39 -21.23 -21.47
C TRP A 58 -13.76 -22.62 -21.65
N TYR A 59 -14.30 -23.43 -22.56
CA TYR A 59 -13.83 -24.80 -22.85
C TYR A 59 -13.14 -24.91 -24.22
N GLU A 60 -13.33 -23.93 -25.10
CA GLU A 60 -12.79 -23.91 -26.45
C GLU A 60 -11.35 -23.38 -26.54
N ASP A 61 -10.86 -22.65 -25.51
CA ASP A 61 -9.46 -22.25 -25.39
C ASP A 61 -8.60 -23.46 -24.92
N LYS A 62 -8.15 -24.26 -25.89
CA LYS A 62 -7.29 -25.44 -25.71
C LYS A 62 -5.93 -25.28 -26.37
#